data_AF-A0A8X6GGC1-F1
#
_entry.id   AF-A0A8X6GGC1-F1
#
_cell.length_a   1.000
_cell.length_b   1.000
_cell.length_c   1.000
_cell.angle_alpha   90.00
_cell.angle_beta   90.00
_cell.angle_gamma   90.00
#
_symmetry.space_group_name_H-M   'P 1'
#
loop_
_entity.id
_entity.type
_entity.pdbx_description
1 polymer ?
#
loop_
_entity_poly.entity_id
_entity_poly.type
_entity_poly.pdbx_seq_one_letter_code
_entity_poly.pdbx_strand_id
1 'polypeptide(L)'
;MQLLLLVSVGVLFGSVACDAECFQKKSTECSEKMVKNAGSELEFSFCNFQVKLMKCLSNAAKECKMNFLPEAKMVDFVVDELCKSGSELNKGIITI
;
A
#
# COMPACT_ATOMS: atom_id res chain seq x y z
N MET A 1 19.38 32.56 21.96
CA MET A 1 18.61 31.45 22.55
C MET A 1 17.35 31.04 21.76
N GLN A 2 16.85 31.83 20.80
CA GLN A 2 15.66 31.47 20.00
C GLN A 2 15.93 30.51 18.82
N LEU A 3 17.15 30.49 18.25
CA LEU A 3 17.46 29.61 17.12
C LEU A 3 17.49 28.12 17.48
N LEU A 4 17.92 27.77 18.70
CA LEU A 4 18.00 26.37 19.13
C LEU A 4 16.61 25.71 19.26
N LEU A 5 15.59 26.48 19.63
CA LEU A 5 14.20 26.02 19.75
C LEU A 5 13.59 25.70 18.37
N LEU A 6 13.93 26.49 17.34
CA LEU A 6 13.44 26.26 15.97
C LEU A 6 14.07 25.02 15.32
N VAL A 7 15.34 24.74 15.61
CA VAL A 7 16.04 23.54 15.10
C VAL A 7 15.50 22.27 15.76
N SER A 8 15.22 22.27 17.07
CA SER A 8 14.62 21.12 17.75
C SER A 8 13.21 20.80 17.25
N VAL A 9 12.42 21.82 16.91
CA VAL A 9 11.10 21.65 16.30
C VAL A 9 11.26 21.13 14.87
N GLY A 10 12.14 21.70 14.05
CA GLY A 10 12.39 21.21 12.69
C GLY A 10 12.84 19.74 12.62
N VAL A 11 13.67 19.28 13.57
CA VAL A 11 14.11 17.86 13.65
C VAL A 11 12.99 16.95 14.15
N LEU A 12 12.13 17.41 15.06
CA LEU A 12 10.92 16.70 15.49
C LEU A 12 9.87 16.63 14.38
N PHE A 13 9.72 17.65 13.55
CA PHE A 13 8.77 17.63 12.44
C PHE A 13 9.33 16.92 11.19
N GLY A 14 10.66 16.92 11.00
CA GLY A 14 11.35 16.25 9.90
C GLY A 14 11.51 14.74 10.08
N SER A 15 11.59 14.25 11.33
CA SER A 15 11.66 12.81 11.64
C SER A 15 10.28 12.13 11.73
N VAL A 16 9.18 12.90 11.73
CA VAL A 16 7.80 12.41 11.92
C VAL A 16 7.02 12.34 10.59
N ALA A 17 7.67 12.64 9.46
CA ALA A 17 7.02 12.63 8.14
C ALA A 17 6.81 11.22 7.53
N CYS A 18 7.36 10.16 8.12
CA CYS A 18 7.11 8.77 7.72
C CYS A 18 7.23 7.84 8.92
N ASP A 19 6.14 7.19 9.32
CA ASP A 19 6.16 6.17 10.38
C ASP A 19 6.46 4.80 9.75
N ALA A 20 7.74 4.56 9.44
CA ALA A 20 8.19 3.34 8.79
C ALA A 20 7.91 2.09 9.63
N GLU A 21 7.99 2.20 10.96
CA GLU A 21 7.65 1.12 11.89
C GLU A 21 6.16 0.80 11.85
N CYS A 22 5.29 1.84 11.83
CA CYS A 22 3.87 1.67 11.59
C CYS A 22 3.61 0.95 10.27
N PHE A 23 4.26 1.39 9.18
CA PHE A 23 4.03 0.80 7.87
C PHE A 23 4.46 -0.67 7.86
N GLN A 24 5.64 -0.98 8.40
CA GLN A 24 6.14 -2.34 8.49
C GLN A 24 5.18 -3.26 9.26
N LYS A 25 4.66 -2.79 10.39
CA LYS A 25 3.68 -3.54 11.18
C LYS A 25 2.41 -3.80 10.37
N LYS A 26 1.83 -2.76 9.79
CA LYS A 26 0.58 -2.84 9.03
C LYS A 26 0.72 -3.66 7.75
N SER A 27 1.84 -3.56 7.04
CA SER A 27 2.12 -4.36 5.84
C SER A 27 2.30 -5.84 6.17
N THR A 28 2.87 -6.14 7.33
CA THR A 28 2.98 -7.51 7.85
C THR A 28 1.60 -8.07 8.16
N GLU A 29 0.75 -7.31 8.87
CA GLU A 29 -0.65 -7.70 9.13
C GLU A 29 -1.44 -7.94 7.83
N CYS A 30 -1.22 -7.11 6.79
CA CYS A 30 -1.81 -7.32 5.47
C CYS A 30 -1.38 -8.67 4.87
N SER A 31 -0.08 -8.96 4.88
CA SER A 31 0.49 -10.18 4.31
C SER A 31 0.01 -11.43 5.04
N GLU A 32 0.01 -11.41 6.37
CA GLU A 32 -0.46 -12.51 7.20
C GLU A 32 -1.95 -12.81 6.99
N LYS A 33 -2.80 -11.77 6.89
CA LYS A 33 -4.23 -11.94 6.58
C LYS A 33 -4.41 -12.62 5.24
N MET A 34 -3.63 -12.22 4.22
CA MET A 34 -3.75 -12.83 2.90
C MET A 34 -3.25 -14.28 2.88
N VAL A 35 -2.16 -14.61 3.56
CA VAL A 35 -1.66 -16.00 3.66
C VAL A 35 -2.65 -16.89 4.41
N LYS A 36 -3.24 -16.40 5.52
CA LYS A 36 -4.28 -17.13 6.26
C LYS A 36 -5.51 -17.41 5.39
N ASN A 37 -5.94 -16.42 4.61
CA ASN A 37 -7.09 -16.57 3.71
C ASN A 37 -6.76 -17.48 2.51
N ALA A 38 -5.54 -17.43 1.99
CA ALA A 38 -5.06 -18.29 0.91
C ALA A 38 -5.11 -19.77 1.29
N GLY A 39 -4.74 -20.12 2.52
CA GLY A 39 -4.81 -21.50 3.01
C GLY A 39 -6.24 -22.03 3.17
N SER A 40 -7.25 -21.15 3.17
CA SER A 40 -8.67 -21.49 3.32
C SER A 40 -9.50 -21.40 2.04
N GLU A 41 -8.98 -20.78 0.97
CA GLU A 41 -9.68 -20.61 -0.31
C GLU A 41 -9.19 -21.67 -1.32
N LEU A 42 -10.09 -22.55 -1.78
CA LEU A 42 -9.81 -23.63 -2.75
C LEU A 42 -9.47 -23.12 -4.16
N GLU A 43 -9.82 -21.88 -4.50
CA GLU A 43 -9.48 -21.23 -5.77
C GLU A 43 -8.80 -19.89 -5.52
N PHE A 44 -7.47 -19.89 -5.55
CA PHE A 44 -6.67 -18.68 -5.40
C PHE A 44 -6.64 -17.90 -6.72
N SER A 45 -7.58 -16.98 -6.89
CA SER A 45 -7.53 -16.03 -8.01
C SER A 45 -6.47 -14.97 -7.73
N PHE A 46 -5.46 -14.89 -8.61
CA PHE A 46 -4.42 -13.86 -8.59
C PHE A 46 -5.01 -12.46 -8.41
N CYS A 47 -6.10 -12.18 -9.13
CA CYS A 47 -6.77 -10.88 -9.07
C CYS A 47 -7.46 -10.62 -7.74
N ASN A 48 -8.13 -11.62 -7.16
CA ASN A 48 -8.71 -11.47 -5.82
C ASN A 48 -7.62 -11.21 -4.78
N PHE A 49 -6.50 -11.90 -4.86
CA PHE A 49 -5.39 -11.72 -3.92
C PHE A 49 -4.73 -10.34 -4.09
N GLN A 50 -4.31 -9.99 -5.31
CA GLN A 50 -3.55 -8.77 -5.56
C GLN A 50 -4.36 -7.52 -5.27
N VAL A 51 -5.63 -7.48 -5.68
CA VAL A 51 -6.50 -6.32 -5.38
C VAL A 51 -6.67 -6.15 -3.87
N LYS A 52 -6.91 -7.24 -3.12
CA LYS A 52 -7.05 -7.18 -1.66
C LYS A 52 -5.73 -6.76 -0.99
N LEU A 53 -4.59 -7.29 -1.44
CA LEU A 53 -3.28 -6.98 -0.89
C LEU A 53 -2.90 -5.51 -1.14
N MET A 54 -3.03 -5.02 -2.38
CA MET A 54 -2.65 -3.65 -2.73
C MET A 54 -3.55 -2.61 -2.06
N LYS A 55 -4.86 -2.86 -1.95
CA LYS A 55 -5.76 -2.05 -1.13
C LYS A 55 -5.31 -1.98 0.33
N CYS A 56 -4.90 -3.12 0.90
CA CYS A 56 -4.41 -3.17 2.28
C CYS A 56 -3.12 -2.35 2.45
N LEU A 57 -2.16 -2.49 1.53
CA LEU A 57 -0.89 -1.75 1.57
C LEU A 57 -1.07 -0.24 1.32
N SER A 58 -1.97 0.15 0.41
CA SER A 58 -2.34 1.54 0.17
C SER A 58 -2.98 2.19 1.41
N ASN A 59 -3.85 1.45 2.10
CA ASN A 59 -4.41 1.90 3.39
C ASN A 59 -3.34 1.99 4.48
N ALA A 60 -2.42 1.03 4.57
CA ALA A 60 -1.28 1.10 5.49
C ALA A 60 -0.41 2.34 5.23
N ALA A 61 -0.11 2.62 3.95
CA ALA A 61 0.64 3.80 3.55
C ALA A 61 -0.08 5.10 3.97
N LYS A 62 -1.41 5.13 3.85
CA LYS A 62 -2.24 6.26 4.28
C LYS A 62 -2.24 6.44 5.80
N GLU A 63 -2.47 5.36 6.55
CA GLU A 63 -2.54 5.37 8.01
C GLU A 63 -1.20 5.79 8.63
N CYS A 64 -0.09 5.31 8.08
CA CYS A 64 1.26 5.60 8.55
C CYS A 64 1.87 6.87 7.93
N LYS A 65 1.05 7.64 7.19
CA LYS A 65 1.43 8.91 6.53
C LYS A 65 2.70 8.78 5.68
N MET A 66 2.81 7.68 4.94
CA MET A 66 3.98 7.43 4.11
C MET A 66 4.05 8.40 2.94
N ASN A 67 5.25 8.89 2.66
CA ASN A 67 5.49 9.81 1.55
C ASN A 67 5.20 9.18 0.18
N PHE A 68 5.24 7.85 0.06
CA PHE A 68 4.91 7.12 -1.16
C PHE A 68 3.41 6.81 -1.34
N LEU A 69 2.53 7.41 -0.52
CA LEU A 69 1.08 7.23 -0.65
C LEU A 69 0.55 7.50 -2.09
N PRO A 70 1.01 8.53 -2.83
CA PRO A 70 0.60 8.73 -4.21
C PRO A 70 0.90 7.53 -5.11
N GLU A 71 2.10 6.96 -5.00
CA GLU A 71 2.55 5.79 -5.73
C GLU A 71 1.76 4.54 -5.31
N ALA A 72 1.51 4.36 -4.02
CA ALA A 72 0.69 3.24 -3.52
C ALA A 72 -0.74 3.29 -4.06
N LYS A 73 -1.34 4.49 -4.16
CA LYS A 73 -2.67 4.67 -4.77
C LYS A 73 -2.66 4.41 -6.27
N MET A 74 -1.59 4.78 -6.96
CA MET A 74 -1.44 4.49 -8.38
C MET A 74 -1.34 2.99 -8.64
N VAL A 75 -0.56 2.27 -7.84
CA VAL A 75 -0.45 0.80 -7.93
C VAL A 75 -1.79 0.13 -7.63
N ASP A 76 -2.49 0.57 -6.58
CA ASP A 76 -3.84 0.08 -6.24
C ASP A 76 -4.81 0.25 -7.43
N PHE A 77 -4.85 1.44 -8.04
CA PHE A 77 -5.66 1.71 -9.23
C PHE A 77 -5.28 0.82 -10.42
N VAL A 78 -3.99 0.69 -10.72
CA VAL A 78 -3.50 -0.12 -11.85
C VAL A 78 -3.89 -1.59 -11.67
N VAL A 79 -3.73 -2.13 -10.46
CA VAL A 79 -4.09 -3.52 -10.16
C VAL A 79 -5.60 -3.73 -10.22
N ASP A 80 -6.40 -2.77 -9.73
CA ASP A 80 -7.86 -2.84 -9.83
C ASP A 80 -8.33 -2.83 -11.30
N GLU A 81 -7.77 -1.95 -12.13
CA GLU A 81 -8.11 -1.91 -13.55
C GLU A 81 -7.60 -3.15 -14.30
N LEU A 82 -6.38 -3.63 -14.05
CA LEU A 82 -5.87 -4.88 -14.64
C LEU A 82 -6.78 -6.08 -14.39
N CYS A 83 -7.37 -6.13 -13.19
CA CYS A 83 -8.22 -7.23 -12.76
C CYS A 83 -9.71 -7.06 -13.08
N LYS A 84 -10.08 -5.91 -13.62
CA LYS A 84 -11.44 -5.62 -14.07
C LYS A 84 -11.62 -6.05 -15.52
N SER A 85 -12.48 -7.04 -15.74
CA SER A 85 -12.78 -7.53 -17.08
C SER A 85 -13.19 -6.41 -18.02
N GLY A 86 -12.52 -6.32 -19.17
CA GLY A 86 -12.85 -5.34 -20.21
C GLY A 86 -12.29 -3.93 -19.99
N SER A 87 -11.46 -3.71 -18.96
CA SER A 87 -10.65 -2.49 -18.89
C SER A 87 -9.60 -2.46 -20.01
N GLU A 88 -9.10 -1.27 -20.34
CA GLU A 88 -8.06 -1.11 -21.37
C GLU A 88 -6.76 -1.83 -20.98
N LEU A 89 -6.42 -1.84 -19.69
CA LEU A 89 -5.25 -2.56 -19.17
C LEU A 89 -5.43 -4.08 -19.20
N ASN A 90 -6.64 -4.57 -18.92
CA ASN A 90 -6.97 -6.00 -18.99
C ASN A 90 -6.91 -6.51 -20.45
N LYS A 91 -7.40 -5.72 -21.41
CA LYS A 91 -7.35 -6.05 -22.85
C LYS A 91 -5.91 -6.04 -23.39
N GLY A 92 -5.07 -5.12 -22.93
CA GLY A 92 -3.67 -5.02 -23.36
C GLY A 92 -2.84 -6.27 -23.03
N ILE A 93 -3.15 -6.98 -21.95
CA ILE A 93 -2.49 -8.25 -21.57
C ILE A 93 -2.96 -9.42 -22.43
N ILE A 94 -4.23 -9.45 -22.85
CA ILE A 94 -4.80 -10.54 -23.65
C ILE A 94 -4.31 -10.51 -25.12
N THR A 95 -3.69 -9.39 -25.54
CA THR A 95 -3.30 -9.16 -26.94
C THR A 95 -1.79 -9.38 -27.20
N ILE A 96 -1.03 -9.86 -26.22
CA ILE A 96 0.39 -10.26 -26.36
C ILE A 96 0.48 -11.79 -26.37
#